data_AF-B8CXF5-F1
#
_entry.id   AF-B8CXF5-F1
#
_cell.length_a   1.000
_cell.length_b   1.000
_cell.length_c   1.000
_cell.angle_alpha   90.00
_cell.angle_beta   90.00
_cell.angle_gamma   90.00
#
_symmetry.space_group_name_H-M   'P 1'
#
loop_
_entity.id
_entity.type
_entity.pdbx_description
1 polymer ?
#
loop_
_entity_poly.entity_id
_entity_poly.type
_entity_poly.pdbx_seq_one_letter_code
_entity_poly.pdbx_strand_id
1 'polypeptide(L)'
;MTSILKEILLSGLGILVITKEKAEKMINKLIEQGDLSREEGRELLDEFIDKTRERTRNLKNLISEEVENKLSRAGFVTRSELKELENEILKLKQELKELKNKGD
;
A
#
# COMPACT_ATOMS: atom_id res chain seq x y z
N MET A 1 20.50 28.16 9.76
CA MET A 1 19.64 26.96 9.93
C MET A 1 18.29 27.30 9.34
N THR A 2 17.92 26.63 8.23
CA THR A 2 16.76 26.95 7.39
C THR A 2 15.47 26.96 8.21
N SER A 3 14.66 28.01 8.09
CA SER A 3 13.45 28.26 8.90
C SER A 3 12.45 27.09 8.86
N ILE A 4 12.48 26.31 7.79
CA ILE A 4 11.64 25.13 7.55
C ILE A 4 11.93 24.01 8.56
N LEU A 5 13.19 23.74 8.87
CA LEU A 5 13.56 22.71 9.85
C LEU A 5 13.06 23.08 11.25
N LYS A 6 13.13 24.36 11.61
CA LYS A 6 12.54 24.86 12.86
C LYS A 6 11.03 24.67 12.89
N GLU A 7 10.32 24.97 11.80
CA GLU A 7 8.86 24.82 11.70
C GLU A 7 8.40 23.35 11.82
N ILE A 8 9.15 22.42 11.23
CA ILE A 8 8.89 20.98 11.33
C ILE A 8 9.10 20.49 12.77
N LEU A 9 10.23 20.86 13.39
CA LEU A 9 10.55 20.48 14.77
C LEU A 9 9.56 21.08 15.78
N LEU A 10 9.23 22.37 15.64
CA LEU A 10 8.28 23.07 16.53
C LEU A 10 6.85 22.54 16.39
N SER A 11 6.49 21.96 15.25
CA SER A 11 5.16 21.34 15.08
C SER A 11 5.01 19.98 15.77
N GLY A 12 6.09 19.38 16.29
CA GLY A 12 6.05 18.07 16.94
C GLY A 12 5.68 16.90 16.01
N LEU A 13 5.52 17.15 14.71
CA LEU A 13 4.99 16.18 13.74
C LEU A 13 6.02 15.13 13.28
N GLY A 14 7.30 15.30 13.62
CA GLY A 14 8.36 14.44 13.10
C GLY A 14 8.43 14.44 11.56
N ILE A 15 9.35 13.67 10.98
CA ILE A 15 9.48 13.51 9.52
C ILE A 15 8.35 12.68 8.91
N LEU A 16 7.58 11.95 9.73
CA LEU A 16 6.59 10.98 9.28
C LEU A 16 5.24 11.59 8.85
N VAL A 17 4.97 12.85 9.17
CA VAL A 17 3.66 13.50 8.90
C VAL A 17 3.81 14.72 7.99
N ILE A 18 4.49 14.55 6.84
CA ILE A 18 4.45 15.57 5.78
C ILE A 18 3.24 15.26 4.89
N THR A 19 2.20 16.08 5.00
CA THR A 19 1.04 16.02 4.10
C THR A 19 1.32 16.75 2.79
N LYS A 20 0.52 16.47 1.76
CA LYS A 20 0.56 17.21 0.49
C LYS A 20 0.46 18.72 0.72
N GLU A 21 -0.47 19.18 1.57
CA GLU A 21 -0.63 20.62 1.83
C GLU A 21 0.60 21.22 2.51
N LYS A 22 1.29 20.45 3.37
CA LYS A 22 2.49 20.94 4.05
C LYS A 22 3.68 21.01 3.10
N ALA A 23 3.82 20.03 2.20
CA ALA A 23 4.82 20.04 1.13
C ALA A 23 4.59 21.24 0.20
N GLU A 24 3.35 21.47 -0.23
CA GLU A 24 2.98 22.60 -1.09
C GLU A 24 3.29 23.95 -0.42
N LYS A 25 2.95 24.11 0.87
CA LYS A 25 3.30 25.32 1.64
C LYS A 25 4.80 25.55 1.75
N MET A 26 5.58 24.49 1.96
CA MET A 26 7.04 24.58 2.03
C MET A 26 7.65 25.00 0.70
N ILE A 27 7.18 24.41 -0.40
CA ILE A 27 7.63 24.73 -1.76
C ILE A 27 7.26 26.18 -2.11
N ASN A 28 6.02 26.61 -1.83
CA ASN A 28 5.60 27.99 -2.08
C ASN A 28 6.46 29.01 -1.30
N LYS A 29 6.82 28.70 -0.05
CA LYS A 29 7.71 29.54 0.75
C LYS A 29 9.10 29.68 0.12
N LEU A 30 9.65 28.59 -0.43
CA LEU A 30 10.94 28.63 -1.14
C LEU A 30 10.86 29.47 -2.43
N ILE A 31 9.74 29.41 -3.16
CA ILE A 31 9.51 30.27 -4.32
C ILE A 31 9.44 31.75 -3.91
N GLU A 32 8.69 32.08 -2.85
CA GLU A 32 8.57 33.44 -2.34
C GLU A 32 9.90 34.02 -1.86
N GLN A 33 10.77 33.18 -1.30
CA GLN A 33 12.11 33.58 -0.87
C GLN A 33 13.09 33.74 -2.05
N GLY A 34 12.70 33.34 -3.27
CA GLY A 34 13.56 33.36 -4.45
C GLY A 34 14.56 32.20 -4.50
N ASP A 35 14.42 31.21 -3.61
CA ASP A 35 15.28 30.02 -3.55
C ASP A 35 14.93 29.00 -4.64
N LEU A 36 13.71 29.07 -5.18
CA LEU A 36 13.22 28.24 -6.29
C LEU A 36 12.43 29.09 -7.29
N SER A 37 12.52 28.75 -8.57
CA SER A 37 11.56 29.22 -9.56
C SER A 37 10.21 28.51 -9.39
N ARG A 38 9.15 29.09 -9.98
CA ARG A 38 7.82 28.47 -10.01
C ARG A 38 7.80 27.12 -10.74
N GLU A 39 8.65 26.97 -11.74
CA GLU A 39 8.76 25.74 -12.53
C GLU A 39 9.39 24.63 -11.69
N GLU A 40 10.54 24.90 -11.05
CA GLU A 40 11.23 23.97 -10.17
C GLU A 40 10.37 23.55 -8.97
N GLY A 41 9.61 24.49 -8.40
CA GLY A 41 8.69 24.17 -7.32
C GLY A 41 7.55 23.23 -7.74
N ARG A 42 7.03 23.39 -8.96
CA ARG A 42 6.02 22.46 -9.50
C ARG A 42 6.60 21.06 -9.70
N GLU A 43 7.78 20.96 -10.32
CA GLU A 43 8.44 19.69 -10.56
C GLU A 43 8.73 18.93 -9.25
N LEU A 44 9.21 19.63 -8.23
CA LEU A 44 9.45 19.05 -6.91
C LEU A 44 8.17 18.57 -6.22
N LEU A 45 7.06 19.29 -6.38
CA LEU A 45 5.77 18.87 -5.82
C LEU A 45 5.25 17.61 -6.51
N ASP A 46 5.35 17.55 -7.83
CA ASP A 46 4.94 16.39 -8.63
C ASP A 46 5.79 15.16 -8.29
N GLU A 47 7.11 15.31 -8.20
CA GLU A 47 8.03 14.24 -7.79
C GLU A 47 7.70 13.73 -6.37
N PHE A 48 7.38 14.64 -5.44
CA PHE A 48 6.97 14.28 -4.08
C PHE A 48 5.68 13.46 -4.09
N ILE A 49 4.68 13.86 -4.89
CA ILE A 49 3.40 13.15 -5.00
C ILE A 49 3.62 11.74 -5.57
N ASP A 50 4.40 11.61 -6.63
CA ASP A 50 4.62 10.33 -7.29
C ASP A 50 5.42 9.36 -6.42
N LYS A 51 6.52 9.82 -5.80
CA LYS A 51 7.27 9.02 -4.81
C LYS A 51 6.40 8.60 -3.63
N THR A 52 5.51 9.47 -3.16
CA THR A 52 4.60 9.13 -2.06
C THR A 52 3.58 8.07 -2.47
N ARG A 53 3.03 8.17 -3.68
CA ARG A 53 2.10 7.16 -4.23
C ARG A 53 2.76 5.79 -4.35
N GLU A 54 3.97 5.74 -4.91
CA GLU A 54 4.74 4.51 -5.04
C GLU A 54 5.03 3.88 -3.66
N ARG A 55 5.58 4.67 -2.72
CA ARG A 55 5.86 4.21 -1.36
C ARG A 55 4.61 3.70 -0.64
N THR A 56 3.48 4.38 -0.82
CA THR A 56 2.21 3.97 -0.23
C THR A 56 1.74 2.63 -0.79
N ARG A 57 1.88 2.41 -2.10
CA ARG A 57 1.54 1.13 -2.74
C ARG A 57 2.41 0.00 -2.21
N ASN A 58 3.72 0.21 -2.15
CA ASN A 58 4.66 -0.79 -1.64
C ASN A 58 4.40 -1.11 -0.16
N LEU A 59 4.12 -0.10 0.66
CA LEU A 59 3.77 -0.28 2.07
C LEU A 59 2.47 -1.06 2.24
N LYS A 60 1.44 -0.77 1.43
CA LYS A 60 0.18 -1.53 1.45
C LYS A 60 0.43 -3.00 1.14
N ASN A 61 1.25 -3.31 0.13
CA ASN A 61 1.57 -4.68 -0.23
C ASN A 61 2.29 -5.42 0.91
N LEU A 62 3.31 -4.79 1.51
CA LEU A 62 4.03 -5.36 2.65
C LEU A 62 3.11 -5.64 3.84
N ILE A 63 2.19 -4.71 4.15
CA ILE A 63 1.21 -4.91 5.23
C ILE A 63 0.25 -6.04 4.89
N SER A 64 -0.28 -6.07 3.66
CA SER A 64 -1.19 -7.12 3.21
C SER A 64 -0.53 -8.50 3.31
N GLU A 65 0.71 -8.63 2.83
CA GLU A 65 1.49 -9.87 2.89
C GLU A 65 1.75 -10.30 4.34
N GLU A 66 2.17 -9.38 5.21
CA GLU A 66 2.41 -9.69 6.62
C GLU A 66 1.12 -10.12 7.35
N VAL A 67 0.00 -9.48 7.04
CA VAL A 67 -1.31 -9.85 7.60
C VAL A 67 -1.74 -11.22 7.11
N GLU A 68 -1.62 -11.48 5.80
CA GLU A 68 -1.94 -12.77 5.20
C GLU A 68 -1.09 -13.90 5.80
N ASN A 69 0.23 -13.68 5.92
CA ASN A 69 1.15 -14.62 6.58
C ASN A 69 0.75 -14.91 8.03
N LYS A 70 0.36 -13.89 8.80
CA LYS A 70 -0.09 -14.09 10.18
C LYS A 70 -1.40 -14.86 10.28
N LEU A 71 -2.36 -14.56 9.41
CA LEU A 71 -3.65 -15.27 9.36
C LEU A 71 -3.46 -16.73 8.95
N SER A 72 -2.64 -17.00 7.94
CA SER A 72 -2.29 -18.35 7.51
C SER A 72 -1.64 -19.15 8.65
N ARG A 73 -0.66 -18.56 9.36
CA ARG A 73 -0.03 -19.18 10.54
C ARG A 73 -1.00 -19.43 11.69
N ALA A 74 -2.07 -18.66 11.79
CA ALA A 74 -3.14 -18.85 12.78
C ALA A 74 -4.19 -19.88 12.33
N GLY A 75 -4.02 -20.49 11.14
CA GLY A 75 -4.90 -21.53 10.60
C GLY A 75 -6.09 -20.99 9.80
N PHE A 76 -6.11 -19.71 9.45
CA PHE A 76 -7.12 -19.16 8.55
C PHE A 76 -6.73 -19.43 7.09
N VAL A 77 -7.72 -19.86 6.31
CA VAL A 77 -7.59 -20.02 4.86
C VAL A 77 -8.28 -18.87 4.13
N THR A 78 -7.78 -18.55 2.94
CA THR A 78 -8.40 -17.58 2.05
C THR A 78 -9.70 -18.14 1.45
N ARG A 79 -10.55 -17.26 0.93
CA ARG A 79 -11.77 -17.67 0.21
C ARG A 79 -11.46 -18.43 -1.08
N SER A 80 -10.35 -18.13 -1.75
CA SER A 80 -9.94 -18.84 -2.96
C SER A 80 -9.53 -20.27 -2.65
N GLU A 81 -8.68 -20.48 -1.64
CA GLU A 81 -8.27 -21.82 -1.20
C GLU A 81 -9.47 -22.67 -0.79
N LEU A 82 -10.45 -22.09 -0.07
CA LEU A 82 -11.68 -22.80 0.28
C LEU A 82 -12.48 -23.21 -0.96
N LYS A 83 -12.61 -22.32 -1.94
CA LYS A 83 -13.36 -22.59 -3.17
C LYS A 83 -12.67 -23.63 -4.05
N GLU A 84 -11.34 -23.64 -4.09
CA GLU A 84 -10.57 -24.68 -4.76
C GLU A 84 -10.85 -26.05 -4.13
N LEU A 85 -10.83 -26.15 -2.80
CA LEU A 85 -11.17 -27.37 -2.09
C LEU A 85 -12.62 -27.83 -2.35
N GLU A 86 -13.58 -26.90 -2.37
CA GLU A 86 -14.98 -27.21 -2.71
C GLU A 86 -15.10 -27.81 -4.13
N ASN A 87 -14.37 -27.26 -5.10
CA ASN A 87 -14.37 -27.76 -6.47
C ASN A 87 -13.73 -29.15 -6.57
N GLU A 88 -12.63 -29.40 -5.87
CA GLU A 88 -12.01 -30.74 -5.82
C GLU A 88 -12.96 -31.77 -5.21
N ILE A 89 -13.65 -31.42 -4.11
CA ILE A 89 -14.66 -32.29 -3.50
C ILE A 89 -15.78 -32.60 -4.48
N LEU A 90 -16.25 -31.63 -5.26
CA LEU A 90 -17.29 -31.85 -6.28
C LEU A 90 -16.81 -32.81 -7.37
N LYS A 91 -15.57 -32.64 -7.84
CA LYS A 91 -14.97 -33.52 -8.84
C LYS A 91 -14.85 -34.95 -8.34
N LEU A 92 -14.32 -35.15 -7.14
CA LEU A 92 -14.20 -36.48 -6.52
C LEU A 92 -15.58 -37.14 -6.32
N LYS A 93 -16.60 -36.37 -5.93
CA LYS A 93 -17.97 -36.87 -5.82
C LYS A 93 -18.54 -37.34 -7.16
N GLN A 94 -18.21 -36.66 -8.25
CA GLN A 94 -18.61 -37.07 -9.61
C GLN A 94 -17.92 -38.37 -10.02
N GLU A 95 -16.59 -38.45 -9.84
CA GLU A 95 -15.80 -39.65 -10.17
C GLU A 95 -16.28 -40.88 -9.38
N LEU A 96 -16.56 -40.73 -8.08
CA LEU A 96 -17.11 -41.81 -7.25
C LEU A 96 -18.48 -42.29 -7.74
N LYS A 97 -19.33 -41.38 -8.22
CA LYS A 97 -20.64 -41.72 -8.78
C LYS A 97 -20.48 -42.54 -10.07
N GLU A 98 -19.57 -42.14 -10.94
CA GLU A 98 -19.27 -42.87 -12.18
C GLU A 98 -18.69 -44.26 -11.91
N LEU A 99 -17.83 -44.40 -10.91
CA LEU A 99 -17.27 -45.70 -10.52
C LEU A 99 -18.33 -46.64 -9.95
N LYS A 100 -19.24 -46.14 -9.09
CA LYS A 100 -20.38 -46.94 -8.61
C LYS A 100 -21.26 -47.44 -9.75
N ASN A 101 -21.59 -46.57 -10.70
CA ASN A 101 -22.43 -46.93 -11.84
C ASN A 101 -21.77 -47.92 -12.82
N LYS A 102 -20.45 -48.15 -12.74
CA LYS A 102 -19.73 -49.16 -13.54
C LYS A 102 -19.53 -50.48 -12.81
N GLY A 103 -19.78 -50.53 -11.50
CA GLY A 103 -19.64 -51.71 -10.66
C GLY A 103 -20.94 -52.48 -10.43
N ASP A 104 -22.09 -51.89 -10.77
CA ASP A 104 -23.40 -52.54 -10.91
C ASP A 104 -23.62 -52.99 -12.38
#